data_AF-R0MNL3-F1
#
_entry.id   AF-R0MNL3-F1
#
_cell.length_a   1.000
_cell.length_b   1.000
_cell.length_c   1.000
_cell.angle_alpha   90.00
_cell.angle_beta   90.00
_cell.angle_gamma   90.00
#
_symmetry.space_group_name_H-M   'P 1'
#
loop_
_entity.id
_entity.type
_entity.pdbx_description
1 polymer ?
#
loop_
_entity_poly.entity_id
_entity_poly.type
_entity_poly.pdbx_seq_one_letter_code
_entity_poly.pdbx_strand_id
1 'polypeptide(L)'
;MAASENNSNKSENGKDENNREEKKDENSREKKEDENKIEFRNDKKFPEEIKEEIRKALLPELDKPSPTTISKNLSKMLNKNFGAGWNVVAGGHYSGSFTYIDGMYTEIKAKDLVISIFKIYIPQK
;
A
#
# COMPACT_ATOMS: atom_id res chain seq x y z
N MET A 1 -3.76 -49.32 -59.12
CA MET A 1 -3.75 -47.85 -59.09
C MET A 1 -2.44 -47.41 -58.46
N ALA A 2 -1.50 -46.95 -59.28
CA ALA A 2 -0.25 -46.33 -58.88
C ALA A 2 0.11 -45.32 -59.96
N ALA A 3 0.37 -44.06 -59.58
CA ALA A 3 1.35 -43.14 -60.14
C ALA A 3 1.18 -41.75 -59.51
N SER A 4 2.31 -41.25 -59.01
CA SER A 4 2.65 -39.96 -58.43
C SER A 4 2.70 -38.81 -59.43
N GLU A 5 2.56 -37.55 -58.96
CA GLU A 5 3.28 -36.41 -59.54
C GLU A 5 3.42 -35.24 -58.54
N ASN A 6 4.59 -34.60 -58.59
CA ASN A 6 5.17 -33.57 -57.70
C ASN A 6 5.46 -32.32 -58.56
N ASN A 7 5.23 -31.09 -58.05
CA ASN A 7 5.98 -29.84 -58.34
C ASN A 7 5.20 -28.64 -57.75
N SER A 8 5.70 -27.81 -56.81
CA SER A 8 6.91 -26.97 -56.72
C SER A 8 6.78 -25.58 -57.38
N ASN A 9 6.87 -24.52 -56.55
CA ASN A 9 7.42 -23.16 -56.77
C ASN A 9 6.94 -22.26 -55.61
N LYS A 10 7.75 -21.70 -54.69
CA LYS A 10 8.99 -20.88 -54.71
C LYS A 10 8.72 -19.36 -54.82
N SER A 11 9.48 -18.62 -53.99
CA SER A 11 9.74 -17.16 -53.94
C SER A 11 8.84 -16.35 -52.99
N GLU A 12 9.28 -15.31 -52.25
CA GLU A 12 10.57 -14.68 -51.91
C GLU A 12 10.23 -13.64 -50.79
N ASN A 13 10.99 -13.58 -49.69
CA ASN A 13 11.92 -12.50 -49.29
C ASN A 13 11.35 -11.07 -49.05
N GLY A 14 11.73 -10.49 -47.90
CA GLY A 14 11.59 -9.07 -47.52
C GLY A 14 11.33 -8.93 -46.01
N LYS A 15 12.33 -8.91 -45.12
CA LYS A 15 13.20 -7.80 -44.67
C LYS A 15 12.48 -6.58 -44.09
N ASP A 16 13.09 -6.10 -43.00
CA ASP A 16 12.97 -4.81 -42.31
C ASP A 16 11.78 -4.69 -41.33
N GLU A 17 11.85 -4.07 -40.15
CA GLU A 17 12.90 -3.45 -39.34
C GLU A 17 12.25 -3.18 -37.96
N ASN A 18 13.08 -2.95 -36.94
CA ASN A 18 12.79 -2.39 -35.62
C ASN A 18 11.37 -1.84 -35.34
N ASN A 19 10.77 -2.29 -34.22
CA ASN A 19 10.27 -1.29 -33.27
C ASN A 19 10.34 -1.80 -31.82
N ARG A 20 11.28 -1.18 -31.11
CA ARG A 20 11.54 -1.26 -29.68
C ARG A 20 10.92 0.01 -29.12
N GLU A 21 10.01 -0.12 -28.14
CA GLU A 21 9.23 0.93 -27.42
C GLU A 21 7.75 0.48 -27.44
N GLU A 22 6.97 0.40 -26.37
CA GLU A 22 6.98 0.90 -25.01
C GLU A 22 6.02 0.00 -24.22
N LYS A 23 6.49 -0.70 -23.18
CA LYS A 23 5.61 -1.32 -22.16
C LYS A 23 6.15 -1.01 -20.78
N LYS A 24 6.22 0.28 -20.48
CA LYS A 24 6.35 0.82 -19.12
C LYS A 24 5.51 2.08 -19.17
N ASP A 25 4.37 2.10 -18.47
CA ASP A 25 3.78 3.33 -17.88
C ASP A 25 2.32 3.20 -17.40
N GLU A 26 1.72 2.00 -17.35
CA GLU A 26 0.40 1.86 -16.70
C GLU A 26 0.50 1.66 -15.17
N ASN A 27 1.59 1.08 -14.65
CA ASN A 27 1.70 0.76 -13.22
C ASN A 27 2.06 1.97 -12.31
N SER A 28 2.35 3.14 -12.90
CA SER A 28 2.78 4.34 -12.16
C SER A 28 1.67 5.36 -11.93
N ARG A 29 0.56 5.29 -12.69
CA ARG A 29 -0.58 6.22 -12.58
C ARG A 29 -1.58 5.79 -11.50
N GLU A 30 -1.98 4.52 -11.44
CA GLU A 30 -2.91 4.01 -10.41
C GLU A 30 -2.34 4.18 -8.99
N LYS A 31 -1.04 3.95 -8.82
CA LYS A 31 -0.37 4.06 -7.50
C LYS A 31 -0.42 5.47 -6.89
N LYS A 32 -0.41 6.52 -7.72
CA LYS A 32 -0.42 7.93 -7.26
C LYS A 32 -1.81 8.42 -6.86
N GLU A 33 -2.88 7.89 -7.45
CA GLU A 33 -4.25 8.26 -7.06
C GLU A 33 -4.65 7.64 -5.71
N ASP A 34 -4.15 6.44 -5.39
CA ASP A 34 -4.45 5.78 -4.13
C ASP A 34 -3.68 6.35 -2.93
N GLU A 35 -2.45 6.83 -3.13
CA GLU A 35 -1.67 7.52 -2.08
C GLU A 35 -2.35 8.82 -1.62
N ASN A 36 -3.10 9.50 -2.51
CA ASN A 36 -3.87 10.70 -2.17
C ASN A 36 -5.09 10.43 -1.24
N LYS A 37 -5.42 9.17 -0.96
CA LYS A 37 -6.53 8.81 -0.06
C LYS A 37 -6.14 8.78 1.42
N ILE A 38 -4.84 8.89 1.75
CA ILE A 38 -4.30 8.78 3.10
C ILE A 38 -3.68 10.11 3.53
N GLU A 39 -4.38 10.84 4.40
CA GLU A 39 -3.92 12.12 4.94
C GLU A 39 -3.41 11.93 6.38
N PHE A 40 -2.12 12.15 6.63
CA PHE A 40 -1.56 12.15 7.99
C PHE A 40 -1.77 13.52 8.64
N ARG A 41 -2.10 13.50 9.94
CA ARG A 41 -2.37 14.67 10.78
C ARG A 41 -1.64 14.52 12.10
N ASN A 42 -1.30 15.65 12.71
CA ASN A 42 -0.56 15.72 13.98
C ASN A 42 0.79 14.96 13.93
N ASP A 43 1.43 14.94 12.76
CA ASP A 43 2.50 14.02 12.40
C ASP A 43 3.88 14.70 12.23
N LYS A 44 4.02 15.95 12.67
CA LYS A 44 5.23 16.77 12.47
C LYS A 44 6.52 16.12 12.98
N LYS A 45 6.43 15.36 14.08
CA LYS A 45 7.55 14.62 14.67
C LYS A 45 7.47 13.11 14.42
N PHE A 46 6.42 12.66 13.73
CA PHE A 46 6.15 11.24 13.55
C PHE A 46 7.12 10.66 12.51
N PRO A 47 7.81 9.54 12.79
CA PRO A 47 8.86 9.04 11.91
C PRO A 47 8.36 8.67 10.50
N GLU A 48 9.01 9.20 9.46
CA GLU A 48 8.62 8.95 8.06
C GLU A 48 8.68 7.46 7.69
N GLU A 49 9.67 6.71 8.20
CA GLU A 49 9.77 5.27 7.97
C GLU A 49 8.51 4.51 8.44
N ILE A 50 7.89 4.97 9.53
CA ILE A 50 6.66 4.36 10.05
C ILE A 50 5.46 4.79 9.19
N LYS A 51 5.42 6.04 8.72
CA LYS A 51 4.35 6.51 7.81
C LYS A 51 4.32 5.68 6.53
N GLU A 52 5.47 5.43 5.93
CA GLU A 52 5.60 4.60 4.73
C GLU A 52 5.07 3.18 4.93
N GLU A 53 5.43 2.53 6.04
CA GLU A 53 4.93 1.19 6.36
C GLU A 53 3.42 1.19 6.65
N ILE A 54 2.90 2.24 7.30
CA ILE A 54 1.45 2.39 7.51
C ILE A 54 0.74 2.57 6.16
N ARG A 55 1.25 3.42 5.25
CA ARG A 55 0.66 3.62 3.91
C ARG A 55 0.55 2.29 3.17
N LYS A 56 1.64 1.53 3.09
CA LYS A 56 1.66 0.22 2.43
C LYS A 56 0.66 -0.76 3.03
N ALA A 57 0.55 -0.79 4.36
CA ALA A 57 -0.37 -1.69 5.05
C ALA A 57 -1.84 -1.26 4.91
N LEU A 58 -2.11 0.04 4.83
CA LEU A 58 -3.47 0.58 4.82
C LEU A 58 -4.09 0.59 3.41
N LEU A 59 -3.30 0.86 2.36
CA LEU A 59 -3.74 0.90 0.96
C LEU A 59 -4.71 -0.23 0.57
N PRO A 60 -4.38 -1.53 0.77
CA PRO A 60 -5.27 -2.62 0.36
C PRO A 60 -6.56 -2.72 1.20
N GLU A 61 -6.63 -2.08 2.37
CA GLU A 61 -7.82 -2.10 3.23
C GLU A 61 -8.79 -0.95 2.94
N LEU A 62 -8.40 0.03 2.09
CA LEU A 62 -9.21 1.22 1.84
C LEU A 62 -10.47 0.97 1.00
N ASP A 63 -10.48 -0.05 0.15
CA ASP A 63 -11.63 -0.30 -0.74
C ASP A 63 -12.86 -0.77 0.01
N LYS A 64 -12.66 -1.64 1.01
CA LYS A 64 -13.71 -2.12 1.91
C LYS A 64 -13.24 -1.99 3.36
N PRO A 65 -13.29 -0.77 3.92
CA PRO A 65 -12.69 -0.50 5.22
C PRO A 65 -13.43 -1.24 6.33
N SER A 66 -12.67 -2.02 7.10
CA SER A 66 -13.14 -2.66 8.34
C SER A 66 -12.31 -2.13 9.51
N PRO A 67 -12.85 -1.23 10.36
CA PRO A 67 -12.09 -0.63 11.46
C PRO A 67 -11.41 -1.65 12.38
N THR A 68 -12.10 -2.77 12.66
CA THR A 68 -11.57 -3.88 13.46
C THR A 68 -10.38 -4.57 12.79
N THR A 69 -10.44 -4.77 11.47
CA THR A 69 -9.35 -5.41 10.71
C THR A 69 -8.15 -4.47 10.64
N ILE A 70 -8.39 -3.21 10.27
CA ILE A 70 -7.37 -2.16 10.16
C ILE A 70 -6.62 -2.01 11.48
N SER A 71 -7.35 -1.80 12.58
CA SER A 71 -6.75 -1.62 13.92
C SER A 71 -5.92 -2.82 14.35
N LYS A 72 -6.43 -4.05 14.14
CA LYS A 72 -5.72 -5.29 14.48
C LYS A 72 -4.45 -5.48 13.64
N ASN A 73 -4.53 -5.26 12.33
CA ASN A 73 -3.42 -5.49 11.42
C ASN A 73 -2.32 -4.44 11.60
N LEU A 74 -2.68 -3.16 11.67
CA LEU A 74 -1.72 -2.07 11.90
C LEU A 74 -1.05 -2.21 13.27
N SER A 75 -1.81 -2.44 14.35
CA SER A 75 -1.19 -2.62 15.68
C SER A 75 -0.24 -3.82 15.72
N LYS A 76 -0.61 -4.95 15.11
CA LYS A 76 0.25 -6.14 15.03
C LYS A 76 1.53 -5.86 14.23
N MET A 77 1.41 -5.21 13.08
CA MET A 77 2.55 -4.83 12.23
C MET A 77 3.49 -3.87 12.97
N LEU A 78 2.95 -2.82 13.58
CA LEU A 78 3.74 -1.81 14.29
C LEU A 78 4.47 -2.40 15.50
N ASN A 79 3.77 -3.23 16.29
CA ASN A 79 4.38 -3.91 17.44
C ASN A 79 5.49 -4.89 17.03
N LYS A 80 5.34 -5.54 15.87
CA LYS A 80 6.34 -6.47 15.32
C LYS A 80 7.58 -5.74 14.79
N ASN A 81 7.38 -4.65 14.06
CA ASN A 81 8.45 -3.99 13.30
C ASN A 81 9.14 -2.87 14.09
N PHE A 82 8.42 -2.19 14.99
CA PHE A 82 8.89 -0.99 15.69
C PHE A 82 8.80 -1.14 17.22
N GLY A 83 8.84 -2.39 17.70
CA GLY A 83 8.78 -2.76 19.12
C GLY A 83 7.39 -2.63 19.75
N ALA A 84 7.18 -3.27 20.90
CA ALA A 84 5.88 -3.32 21.56
C ALA A 84 5.37 -1.94 22.04
N GLY A 85 4.06 -1.83 22.29
CA GLY A 85 3.39 -0.64 22.86
C GLY A 85 2.59 0.19 21.86
N TRP A 86 2.46 -0.26 20.62
CA TRP A 86 1.64 0.42 19.61
C TRP A 86 0.16 0.08 19.77
N ASN A 87 -0.66 1.13 19.73
CA ASN A 87 -2.11 1.07 19.79
C ASN A 87 -2.68 1.77 18.56
N VAL A 88 -3.80 1.23 18.06
CA VAL A 88 -4.51 1.76 16.90
C VAL A 88 -5.99 1.79 17.21
N VAL A 89 -6.60 2.96 17.07
CA VAL A 89 -8.05 3.19 17.18
C VAL A 89 -8.55 3.58 15.81
N ALA A 90 -9.58 2.91 15.30
CA ALA A 90 -10.17 3.21 13.99
C ALA A 90 -11.70 3.31 14.12
N GLY A 91 -12.29 4.31 13.48
CA GLY A 91 -13.74 4.53 13.44
C GLY A 91 -14.12 5.81 12.73
N GLY A 92 -15.42 6.03 12.50
CA GLY A 92 -15.91 7.28 11.89
C GLY A 92 -16.01 8.43 12.89
N HIS A 93 -16.45 8.14 14.12
CA HIS A 93 -16.62 9.13 15.19
C HIS A 93 -16.25 8.50 16.53
N TYR A 94 -15.29 9.12 17.24
CA TYR A 94 -14.92 8.74 18.60
C TYR A 94 -14.27 9.93 19.30
N SER A 95 -14.18 9.83 20.63
CA SER A 95 -13.36 10.71 21.45
C SER A 95 -12.70 9.89 22.55
N GLY A 96 -11.52 10.32 22.99
CA GLY A 96 -10.75 9.65 24.03
C GLY A 96 -9.52 10.45 24.41
N SER A 97 -8.94 10.13 25.55
CA SER A 97 -7.70 10.74 26.03
C SER A 97 -6.71 9.63 26.39
N PHE A 98 -5.49 9.75 25.88
CA PHE A 98 -4.42 8.77 26.09
C PHE A 98 -3.11 9.49 26.38
N THR A 99 -2.29 8.90 27.25
CA THR A 99 -0.89 9.28 27.40
C THR A 99 -0.06 8.45 26.43
N TYR A 100 0.84 9.08 25.68
CA TYR A 100 1.69 8.44 24.67
C TYR A 100 3.09 9.05 24.67
N ILE A 101 4.03 8.37 24.01
CA ILE A 101 5.41 8.82 23.85
C ILE A 101 5.44 10.01 22.87
N ASP A 102 6.13 11.10 23.21
CA ASP A 102 6.25 12.29 22.34
C ASP A 102 6.78 11.91 20.95
N GLY A 103 6.19 12.50 19.91
CA GLY A 103 6.49 12.19 18.52
C GLY A 103 5.99 10.84 18.01
N MET A 104 5.36 10.00 18.85
CA MET A 104 4.85 8.67 18.47
C MET A 104 3.33 8.64 18.38
N TYR A 105 2.70 9.76 18.07
CA TYR A 105 1.26 9.87 17.79
C TYR A 105 1.05 10.51 16.41
N THR A 106 0.08 9.97 15.68
CA THR A 106 -0.44 10.55 14.45
C THR A 106 -1.91 10.16 14.30
N GLU A 107 -2.66 10.98 13.58
CA GLU A 107 -3.96 10.62 13.05
C GLU A 107 -3.87 10.44 11.55
N ILE A 108 -4.71 9.57 11.02
CA ILE A 108 -4.84 9.34 9.59
C ILE A 108 -6.30 9.50 9.24
N LYS A 109 -6.58 10.38 8.28
CA LYS A 109 -7.90 10.46 7.65
C LYS A 109 -7.84 9.69 6.33
N ALA A 110 -8.73 8.71 6.19
CA ALA A 110 -8.88 7.94 4.96
C ALA A 110 -10.36 7.63 4.71
N LYS A 111 -10.92 8.20 3.63
CA LYS A 111 -12.37 8.17 3.34
C LYS A 111 -13.18 8.66 4.56
N ASP A 112 -14.11 7.85 5.05
CA ASP A 112 -14.97 8.12 6.20
C ASP A 112 -14.39 7.58 7.52
N LEU A 113 -13.12 7.16 7.52
CA LEU A 113 -12.42 6.69 8.71
C LEU A 113 -11.41 7.71 9.23
N VAL A 114 -11.37 7.79 10.55
CA VAL A 114 -10.28 8.40 11.31
C VAL A 114 -9.55 7.29 12.05
N ILE A 115 -8.23 7.20 11.87
CA ILE A 115 -7.38 6.21 12.50
C ILE A 115 -6.36 6.95 13.39
N SER A 116 -6.45 6.81 14.70
CA SER A 116 -5.43 7.28 15.64
C SER A 116 -4.42 6.18 15.90
N ILE A 117 -3.14 6.49 15.74
CA ILE A 117 -2.03 5.58 16.01
C ILE A 117 -1.16 6.24 17.07
N PHE A 118 -0.86 5.51 18.14
CA PHE A 118 0.03 6.01 19.19
C PHE A 118 0.83 4.89 19.86
N LYS A 119 2.02 5.24 20.35
CA LYS A 119 2.87 4.34 21.15
C LYS A 119 2.84 4.73 22.63
N ILE A 120 2.63 3.76 23.50
CA ILE A 120 2.71 3.93 24.95
C ILE A 120 4.01 3.33 25.51
N TYR A 121 4.41 3.81 26.69
CA TYR A 121 5.51 3.23 27.44
C TYR A 121 5.12 1.85 27.99
N ILE A 122 5.98 0.85 27.75
CA ILE A 122 5.88 -0.46 28.39
C ILE A 122 7.01 -0.58 29.41
N PRO A 123 6.71 -0.74 30.71
CA PRO A 123 7.73 -0.96 31.73
C PRO A 123 8.55 -2.23 31.42
N GLN A 124 9.87 -2.13 31.53
CA GLN A 124 10.73 -3.31 31.56
C GLN A 124 10.52 -4.02 32.91
N LYS A 125 10.41 -5.35 32.89
CA LYS A 125 10.27 -6.17 34.10
C LYS A 125 11.59 -6.32 34.81
#